data_AF-A0A1G5X7I3-F1
#
_entry.id   AF-A0A1G5X7I3-F1
#
_cell.length_a   1.000
_cell.length_b   1.000
_cell.length_c   1.000
_cell.angle_alpha   90.00
_cell.angle_beta   90.00
_cell.angle_gamma   90.00
#
_symmetry.space_group_name_H-M   'P 1'
#
loop_
_entity.id
_entity.type
_entity.pdbx_description
1 polymer ?
#
loop_
_entity_poly.entity_id
_entity_poly.type
_entity_poly.pdbx_seq_one_letter_code
_entity_poly.pdbx_strand_id
1 'polypeptide(L)'
;MNIFYGKSSSGSLAEALNGLTAPKLIIILSCEEKFEVNVETLERLYPGIPSIGCTLMSYGADLVENGASVIAFTGGVSIATGVLEKTRTAPARFIKRLIDDVEALSPGNDDTALVNFCTGGDKKMLSTISYEIESKGIHSIGAGTNKSLVSANGVIYEEATVYAVIKNLSGKIKSYSENSDEAETEQVSQIMEKIHLDFPSFPSVLAMNNFSRYQAFKDNGELDSYLKKLEMLGDLCGIVGYGVHFKDKFLKGAMSCIVFE
;
A
#
# COMPACT_ATOMS: atom_id res chain seq x y z
N MET A 1 -12.92 1.16 -9.80
CA MET A 1 -11.51 1.06 -10.21
C MET A 1 -11.13 -0.40 -10.16
N ASN A 2 -10.43 -0.93 -11.16
CA ASN A 2 -10.09 -2.35 -11.18
C ASN A 2 -8.66 -2.57 -10.66
N ILE A 3 -8.55 -3.26 -9.52
CA ILE A 3 -7.29 -3.69 -8.92
C ILE A 3 -7.13 -5.19 -9.17
N PHE A 4 -6.00 -5.57 -9.76
CA PHE A 4 -5.58 -6.96 -9.88
C PHE A 4 -4.75 -7.34 -8.64
N TYR A 5 -5.07 -8.47 -8.03
CA TYR A 5 -4.26 -9.10 -7.00
C TYR A 5 -3.79 -10.49 -7.43
N GLY A 6 -2.48 -10.65 -7.54
CA GLY A 6 -1.86 -11.93 -7.86
C GLY A 6 -0.85 -12.33 -6.78
N LYS A 7 -0.73 -13.63 -6.52
CA LYS A 7 0.12 -14.17 -5.45
C LYS A 7 0.87 -15.42 -5.90
N SER A 8 2.05 -15.62 -5.34
CA SER A 8 2.89 -16.81 -5.51
C SER A 8 3.50 -17.21 -4.18
N SER A 9 3.07 -18.37 -3.66
CA SER A 9 3.68 -18.97 -2.47
C SER A 9 5.12 -19.44 -2.71
N SER A 10 5.52 -19.64 -3.97
CA SER A 10 6.90 -19.98 -4.33
C SER A 10 7.80 -18.75 -4.33
N GLY A 11 7.25 -17.53 -4.31
CA GLY A 11 8.00 -16.28 -4.46
C GLY A 11 8.33 -15.90 -5.90
N SER A 12 7.76 -16.60 -6.89
CA SER A 12 7.92 -16.28 -8.32
C SER A 12 7.02 -15.11 -8.72
N LEU A 13 7.61 -13.98 -9.09
CA LEU A 13 6.81 -12.85 -9.58
C LEU A 13 6.06 -13.20 -10.88
N ALA A 14 6.63 -14.02 -11.75
CA ALA A 14 5.97 -14.43 -13.00
C ALA A 14 4.67 -15.20 -12.74
N GLU A 15 4.61 -16.02 -11.68
CA GLU A 15 3.38 -16.68 -11.24
C GLU A 15 2.37 -15.66 -10.72
N ALA A 16 2.82 -14.72 -9.88
CA ALA A 16 1.96 -13.66 -9.34
C ALA A 16 1.44 -12.69 -10.43
N LEU A 17 2.13 -12.55 -11.57
CA LEU A 17 1.72 -11.72 -12.70
C LEU A 17 0.77 -12.45 -13.67
N ASN A 18 0.49 -13.74 -13.46
CA ASN A 18 -0.34 -14.51 -14.39
C ASN A 18 -1.77 -13.93 -14.48
N GLY A 19 -2.21 -13.66 -15.71
CA GLY A 19 -3.53 -13.06 -15.98
C GLY A 19 -3.57 -11.54 -15.88
N LEU A 20 -2.50 -10.88 -15.41
CA LEU A 20 -2.41 -9.42 -15.46
C LEU A 20 -2.33 -8.94 -16.91
N THR A 21 -3.17 -7.97 -17.26
CA THR A 21 -3.17 -7.33 -18.59
C THR A 21 -3.25 -5.82 -18.47
N ALA A 22 -2.47 -5.12 -19.29
CA ALA A 22 -2.46 -3.65 -19.42
C ALA A 22 -2.37 -2.84 -18.10
N PRO A 23 -1.46 -3.15 -17.16
CA PRO A 23 -1.30 -2.37 -15.93
C PRO A 23 -0.86 -0.93 -16.22
N LYS A 24 -1.31 -0.01 -15.36
CA LYS A 24 -0.92 1.40 -15.27
C LYS A 24 -0.02 1.70 -14.06
N LEU A 25 -0.13 0.87 -13.03
CA LEU A 25 0.75 0.84 -11.87
C LEU A 25 0.90 -0.62 -11.43
N ILE A 26 2.11 -1.00 -11.02
CA ILE A 26 2.39 -2.30 -10.40
C ILE A 26 3.09 -2.08 -9.05
N ILE A 27 2.51 -2.63 -8.00
CA ILE A 27 3.11 -2.68 -6.66
C ILE A 27 3.52 -4.13 -6.41
N ILE A 28 4.82 -4.35 -6.11
CA ILE A 28 5.33 -5.68 -5.78
C ILE A 28 5.66 -5.81 -4.30
N LEU A 29 5.29 -6.97 -3.74
CA LEU A 29 5.59 -7.40 -2.39
C LEU A 29 6.35 -8.71 -2.52
N SER A 30 7.56 -8.82 -2.00
CA SER A 30 8.40 -10.01 -2.20
C SER A 30 9.20 -10.33 -0.97
N CYS A 31 9.44 -11.62 -0.73
CA CYS A 31 10.48 -12.03 0.21
C CYS A 31 11.84 -11.45 -0.19
N GLU A 32 12.68 -11.23 0.82
CA GLU A 32 13.97 -10.55 0.68
C GLU A 32 14.90 -11.30 -0.28
N GLU A 33 14.90 -12.63 -0.21
CA GLU A 33 15.75 -13.50 -1.02
C GLU A 33 15.47 -13.42 -2.53
N LYS A 34 14.25 -13.00 -2.90
CA LYS A 34 13.83 -12.90 -4.30
C LYS A 34 13.56 -11.46 -4.75
N PHE A 35 13.76 -10.48 -3.88
CA PHE A 35 13.39 -9.09 -4.18
C PHE A 35 14.08 -8.57 -5.44
N GLU A 36 15.40 -8.75 -5.56
CA GLU A 36 16.18 -8.28 -6.71
C GLU A 36 15.73 -8.93 -8.03
N VAL A 37 15.65 -10.26 -8.07
CA VAL A 37 15.23 -10.99 -9.26
C VAL A 37 13.77 -10.69 -9.63
N ASN A 38 12.92 -10.40 -8.65
CA ASN A 38 11.53 -10.01 -8.89
C ASN A 38 11.46 -8.60 -9.48
N VAL A 39 12.24 -7.64 -9.01
CA VAL A 39 12.34 -6.29 -9.63
C VAL A 39 12.82 -6.39 -11.07
N GLU A 40 13.88 -7.17 -11.33
CA GLU A 40 14.39 -7.38 -12.70
C GLU A 40 13.33 -8.05 -13.60
N THR A 41 12.65 -9.06 -13.06
CA THR A 41 11.57 -9.77 -13.78
C THR A 41 10.43 -8.83 -14.14
N LEU A 42 10.06 -7.91 -13.23
CA LEU A 42 9.03 -6.92 -13.47
C LEU A 42 9.38 -6.02 -14.65
N GLU A 43 10.58 -5.42 -14.63
CA GLU A 43 11.02 -4.51 -15.70
C GLU A 43 11.17 -5.20 -17.04
N ARG A 44 11.57 -6.49 -17.04
CA ARG A 44 11.64 -7.28 -18.27
C ARG A 44 10.27 -7.56 -18.87
N LEU A 45 9.26 -7.83 -18.04
CA LEU A 45 7.90 -8.19 -18.50
C LEU A 45 7.01 -6.99 -18.77
N TYR A 46 7.18 -5.90 -18.03
CA TYR A 46 6.39 -4.67 -18.08
C TYR A 46 7.29 -3.42 -18.16
N PRO A 47 8.13 -3.30 -19.19
CA PRO A 47 9.12 -2.23 -19.28
C PRO A 47 8.45 -0.85 -19.29
N GLY A 48 8.90 0.03 -18.39
CA GLY A 48 8.44 1.42 -18.31
C GLY A 48 7.04 1.61 -17.72
N ILE A 49 6.39 0.55 -17.22
CA ILE A 49 5.18 0.70 -16.42
C ILE A 49 5.57 1.23 -15.04
N PRO A 50 4.93 2.30 -14.53
CA PRO A 50 5.19 2.80 -13.19
C PRO A 50 5.12 1.69 -12.15
N SER A 51 6.15 1.58 -11.33
CA SER A 51 6.24 0.52 -10.32
C SER A 51 6.84 1.00 -9.01
N ILE A 52 6.36 0.43 -7.91
CA ILE A 52 7.00 0.50 -6.59
C ILE A 52 7.05 -0.89 -5.97
N GLY A 53 8.01 -1.14 -5.09
CA GLY A 53 8.16 -2.43 -4.45
C GLY A 53 8.72 -2.34 -3.04
N CYS A 54 8.41 -3.34 -2.23
CA CYS A 54 9.01 -3.52 -0.92
C CYS A 54 9.05 -4.98 -0.48
N THR A 55 9.86 -5.25 0.54
CA THR A 55 9.99 -6.58 1.15
C THR A 55 8.99 -6.79 2.29
N LEU A 56 7.71 -6.57 2.01
CA LEU A 56 6.62 -6.77 2.98
C LEU A 56 5.79 -7.99 2.62
N MET A 57 5.03 -8.46 3.60
CA MET A 57 4.08 -9.56 3.44
C MET A 57 2.76 -9.02 2.90
N SER A 58 1.98 -9.88 2.25
CA SER A 58 0.65 -9.54 1.77
C SER A 58 -0.40 -10.50 2.29
N TYR A 59 -1.68 -10.14 2.18
CA TYR A 59 -2.80 -11.00 2.51
C TYR A 59 -4.02 -10.73 1.63
N GLY A 60 -4.82 -11.77 1.43
CA GLY A 60 -6.23 -11.69 1.01
C GLY A 60 -7.03 -12.60 1.95
N ALA A 61 -7.74 -13.60 1.42
CA ALA A 61 -8.24 -14.75 2.19
C ALA A 61 -7.14 -15.42 3.04
N ASP A 62 -5.95 -15.51 2.45
CA ASP A 62 -4.80 -16.18 3.03
C ASP A 62 -3.60 -15.22 3.06
N LEU A 63 -2.68 -15.50 3.97
CA LEU A 63 -1.42 -14.80 4.12
C LEU A 63 -0.36 -15.28 3.12
N VAL A 64 0.47 -14.36 2.64
CA VAL A 64 1.70 -14.63 1.88
C VAL A 64 2.89 -14.05 2.66
N GLU A 65 3.54 -14.89 3.46
CA GLU A 65 4.64 -14.49 4.36
C GLU A 65 6.01 -14.51 3.67
N ASN A 66 6.34 -15.61 2.98
CA ASN A 66 7.64 -15.81 2.32
C ASN A 66 7.51 -15.97 0.80
N GLY A 67 6.51 -15.29 0.21
CA GLY A 67 6.18 -15.40 -1.21
C GLY A 67 6.40 -14.10 -1.98
N ALA A 68 5.69 -13.97 -3.10
CA ALA A 68 5.63 -12.77 -3.90
C ALA A 68 4.17 -12.45 -4.25
N SER A 69 3.82 -11.18 -4.23
CA SER A 69 2.48 -10.71 -4.56
C SER A 69 2.55 -9.44 -5.41
N VAL A 70 1.53 -9.27 -6.24
CA VAL A 70 1.36 -8.15 -7.16
C VAL A 70 0.01 -7.50 -6.88
N ILE A 71 0.03 -6.19 -6.69
CA ILE A 71 -1.16 -5.35 -6.70
C ILE A 71 -1.03 -4.43 -7.90
N ALA A 72 -1.94 -4.50 -8.86
CA ALA A 72 -1.83 -3.72 -10.10
C ALA A 72 -3.12 -2.98 -10.42
N PHE A 73 -2.99 -1.73 -10.86
CA PHE A 73 -4.10 -0.89 -11.30
C PHE A 73 -4.17 -0.94 -12.82
N THR A 74 -5.30 -1.34 -13.41
CA THR A 74 -5.35 -1.69 -14.85
C THR A 74 -6.06 -0.65 -15.74
N GLY A 75 -6.80 0.29 -15.16
CA GLY A 75 -7.49 1.31 -15.94
C GLY A 75 -8.19 2.37 -15.09
N GLY A 76 -8.61 3.46 -15.72
CA GLY A 76 -9.31 4.56 -15.04
C GLY A 76 -8.44 5.32 -14.03
N VAL A 77 -7.11 5.27 -14.18
CA VAL A 77 -6.17 5.91 -13.28
C VAL A 77 -5.15 6.78 -14.00
N SER A 78 -4.72 7.84 -13.33
CA SER A 78 -3.48 8.57 -13.64
C SER A 78 -2.50 8.38 -12.49
N ILE A 79 -1.23 8.16 -12.82
CA ILE A 79 -0.22 7.66 -11.87
C ILE A 79 1.04 8.51 -11.94
N ALA A 80 1.62 8.80 -10.77
CA ALA A 80 3.00 9.23 -10.65
C ALA A 80 3.70 8.31 -9.64
N THR A 81 4.91 7.83 -9.96
CA THR A 81 5.74 7.06 -9.03
C THR A 81 7.07 7.75 -8.85
N GLY A 82 7.59 7.70 -7.63
CA GLY A 82 8.85 8.35 -7.32
C GLY A 82 9.54 7.78 -6.11
N VAL A 83 10.70 8.36 -5.84
CA VAL A 83 11.57 8.02 -4.74
C VAL A 83 12.02 9.28 -4.01
N LEU A 84 12.13 9.17 -2.69
CA LEU A 84 12.76 10.13 -1.79
C LEU A 84 14.00 9.43 -1.24
N GLU A 85 15.17 9.75 -1.79
CA GLU A 85 16.44 9.16 -1.36
C GLU A 85 16.95 9.80 -0.06
N LYS A 86 17.77 9.08 0.72
CA LYS A 86 18.47 9.65 1.90
C LYS A 86 17.53 10.33 2.89
N THR A 87 16.37 9.72 3.12
CA THR A 87 15.27 10.26 3.94
C THR A 87 15.70 10.65 5.35
N ARG A 88 16.73 9.99 5.89
CA ARG A 88 17.25 10.25 7.23
C ARG A 88 18.08 11.52 7.32
N THR A 89 18.67 11.98 6.21
CA THR A 89 19.69 13.06 6.22
C THR A 89 19.24 14.34 5.51
N ALA A 90 18.32 14.30 4.55
CA ALA A 90 17.91 15.51 3.81
C ALA A 90 16.45 15.52 3.29
N PRO A 91 15.43 15.33 4.15
CA PRO A 91 14.04 15.09 3.72
C PRO A 91 13.39 16.25 2.92
N ALA A 92 13.69 17.50 3.24
CA ALA A 92 13.03 18.67 2.62
C ALA A 92 13.27 18.81 1.11
N ARG A 93 14.45 18.41 0.62
CA ARG A 93 14.78 18.48 -0.82
C ARG A 93 13.93 17.53 -1.66
N PHE A 94 13.52 16.41 -1.08
CA PHE A 94 12.80 15.36 -1.78
C PHE A 94 11.29 15.54 -1.71
N ILE A 95 10.77 16.16 -0.63
CA ILE A 95 9.34 16.48 -0.52
C ILE A 95 8.86 17.31 -1.70
N LYS A 96 9.65 18.27 -2.19
CA LYS A 96 9.28 19.07 -3.37
C LYS A 96 8.96 18.19 -4.59
N ARG A 97 9.74 17.12 -4.85
CA ARG A 97 9.49 16.19 -5.97
C ARG A 97 8.14 15.53 -5.84
N LEU A 98 7.81 15.04 -4.64
CA LEU A 98 6.50 14.45 -4.34
C LEU A 98 5.37 15.46 -4.56
N ILE A 99 5.54 16.72 -4.13
CA ILE A 99 4.53 17.76 -4.35
C ILE A 99 4.37 18.08 -5.84
N ASP A 100 5.47 18.21 -6.59
CA ASP A 100 5.45 18.45 -8.03
C ASP A 100 4.69 17.30 -8.76
N ASP A 101 4.95 16.03 -8.38
CA ASP A 101 4.28 14.84 -8.94
C ASP A 101 2.79 14.81 -8.61
N VAL A 102 2.41 15.17 -7.37
CA VAL A 102 1.02 15.32 -6.96
C VAL A 102 0.32 16.38 -7.79
N GLU A 103 0.90 17.57 -7.91
CA GLU A 103 0.31 18.70 -8.64
C GLU A 103 0.16 18.39 -10.14
N ALA A 104 1.09 17.63 -10.72
CA ALA A 104 1.00 17.17 -12.11
C ALA A 104 -0.25 16.32 -12.38
N LEU A 105 -0.78 15.60 -11.38
CA LEU A 105 -2.03 14.83 -11.51
C LEU A 105 -3.29 15.67 -11.29
N SER A 106 -3.15 16.91 -10.82
CA SER A 106 -4.25 17.84 -10.52
C SER A 106 -5.29 17.21 -9.59
N PRO A 107 -4.95 16.94 -8.32
CA PRO A 107 -5.80 16.18 -7.40
C PRO A 107 -7.13 16.90 -7.15
N GLY A 108 -8.22 16.13 -7.10
CA GLY A 108 -9.50 16.54 -6.57
C GLY A 108 -9.60 16.27 -5.07
N ASN A 109 -10.77 16.55 -4.49
CA ASN A 109 -10.98 16.47 -3.05
C ASN A 109 -11.03 15.05 -2.49
N ASP A 110 -11.48 14.08 -3.29
CA ASP A 110 -11.67 12.68 -2.87
C ASP A 110 -11.35 11.74 -4.06
N ASP A 111 -10.38 12.06 -4.90
CA ASP A 111 -10.06 11.25 -6.10
C ASP A 111 -8.59 10.82 -6.18
N THR A 112 -7.77 11.22 -5.20
CA THR A 112 -6.33 10.99 -5.23
C THR A 112 -5.85 10.35 -3.93
N ALA A 113 -4.97 9.36 -4.05
CA ALA A 113 -4.35 8.63 -2.96
C ALA A 113 -2.83 8.56 -3.13
N LEU A 114 -2.11 8.54 -2.01
CA LEU A 114 -0.70 8.20 -1.92
C LEU A 114 -0.54 6.85 -1.24
N VAL A 115 0.21 5.95 -1.86
CA VAL A 115 0.72 4.72 -1.25
C VAL A 115 2.23 4.83 -1.17
N ASN A 116 2.83 4.59 -0.01
CA ASN A 116 4.28 4.69 0.14
C ASN A 116 4.89 3.60 1.03
N PHE A 117 6.16 3.27 0.74
CA PHE A 117 6.95 2.32 1.51
C PHE A 117 8.29 2.93 1.91
N CYS A 118 8.66 2.81 3.17
CA CYS A 118 9.86 3.44 3.72
C CYS A 118 10.83 2.42 4.32
N THR A 119 12.10 2.46 3.91
CA THR A 119 13.14 1.58 4.47
C THR A 119 13.42 1.87 5.94
N GLY A 120 13.53 0.81 6.75
CA GLY A 120 14.03 0.90 8.12
C GLY A 120 13.09 1.62 9.10
N GLY A 121 11.80 1.65 8.78
CA GLY A 121 10.75 2.15 9.66
C GLY A 121 10.91 3.61 10.09
N ASP A 122 11.36 4.49 9.18
CA ASP A 122 11.48 5.92 9.48
C ASP A 122 10.11 6.58 9.65
N LYS A 123 9.60 6.48 10.89
CA LYS A 123 8.31 7.04 11.31
C LYS A 123 8.24 8.55 11.07
N LYS A 124 9.37 9.26 11.09
CA LYS A 124 9.41 10.71 10.87
C LYS A 124 9.15 11.04 9.42
N MET A 125 9.75 10.29 8.50
CA MET A 125 9.51 10.50 7.07
C MET A 125 8.05 10.19 6.72
N LEU A 126 7.53 9.05 7.20
CA LEU A 126 6.14 8.66 6.97
C LEU A 126 5.15 9.71 7.52
N SER A 127 5.36 10.21 8.74
CA SER A 127 4.51 11.27 9.29
C SER A 127 4.62 12.60 8.53
N THR A 128 5.82 12.93 8.04
CA THR A 128 6.04 14.17 7.28
C THR A 128 5.30 14.11 5.95
N ILE A 129 5.41 12.99 5.23
CA ILE A 129 4.67 12.75 3.98
C ILE A 129 3.18 12.85 4.23
N SER A 130 2.65 12.13 5.21
CA SER A 130 1.21 12.14 5.49
C SER A 130 0.71 13.54 5.84
N TYR A 131 1.46 14.31 6.65
CA TYR A 131 1.07 15.68 6.97
C TYR A 131 1.01 16.58 5.72
N GLU A 132 2.07 16.57 4.90
CA GLU A 132 2.14 17.40 3.69
C GLU A 132 1.02 17.05 2.68
N ILE A 133 0.79 15.76 2.46
CA ILE A 133 -0.17 15.25 1.47
C ILE A 133 -1.61 15.41 1.94
N GLU A 134 -1.91 15.08 3.18
CA GLU A 134 -3.28 15.20 3.69
C GLU A 134 -3.71 16.65 3.94
N SER A 135 -2.76 17.56 4.20
CA SER A 135 -3.06 19.00 4.21
C SER A 135 -3.60 19.51 2.88
N LYS A 136 -3.33 18.79 1.79
CA LYS A 136 -3.85 19.04 0.43
C LYS A 136 -5.13 18.24 0.12
N GLY A 137 -5.73 17.55 1.11
CA GLY A 137 -6.94 16.75 0.94
C GLY A 137 -6.73 15.39 0.29
N ILE A 138 -5.48 14.93 0.14
CA ILE A 138 -5.16 13.67 -0.53
C ILE A 138 -5.11 12.54 0.49
N HIS A 139 -5.73 11.41 0.18
CA HIS A 139 -5.69 10.23 1.04
C HIS A 139 -4.28 9.62 1.07
N SER A 140 -3.79 9.18 2.24
CA SER A 140 -2.47 8.58 2.35
C SER A 140 -2.50 7.32 3.20
N ILE A 141 -1.80 6.27 2.75
CA ILE A 141 -1.37 5.14 3.58
C ILE A 141 0.10 4.85 3.32
N GLY A 142 0.79 4.42 4.37
CA GLY A 142 2.19 4.08 4.26
C GLY A 142 2.60 3.04 5.29
N ALA A 143 3.60 2.25 4.90
CA ALA A 143 4.23 1.28 5.78
C ALA A 143 5.75 1.41 5.70
N GLY A 144 6.39 1.30 6.86
CA GLY A 144 7.78 0.96 6.94
C GLY A 144 8.02 -0.51 6.56
N THR A 145 9.15 -0.76 5.92
CA THR A 145 9.74 -2.09 5.86
C THR A 145 10.60 -2.31 7.11
N ASN A 146 11.02 -3.55 7.37
CA ASN A 146 12.13 -3.81 8.28
C ASN A 146 13.43 -3.23 7.65
N LYS A 147 14.63 -3.61 8.10
CA LYS A 147 15.89 -3.22 7.46
C LYS A 147 16.09 -3.91 6.09
N SER A 148 15.18 -3.66 5.16
CA SER A 148 15.06 -4.38 3.90
C SER A 148 14.57 -3.45 2.78
N LEU A 149 14.92 -3.82 1.56
CA LEU A 149 14.94 -3.02 0.33
C LEU A 149 13.56 -2.49 -0.10
N VAL A 150 13.59 -1.37 -0.81
CA VAL A 150 12.44 -0.87 -1.59
C VAL A 150 12.86 -0.68 -3.05
N SER A 151 11.90 -0.62 -3.96
CA SER A 151 12.15 -0.31 -5.36
C SER A 151 11.18 0.71 -5.93
N ALA A 152 11.64 1.47 -6.92
CA ALA A 152 10.80 2.34 -7.73
C ALA A 152 11.29 2.28 -9.18
N ASN A 153 10.38 2.01 -10.11
CA ASN A 153 10.62 1.99 -11.55
C ASN A 153 11.88 1.19 -11.92
N GLY A 154 11.98 -0.03 -11.40
CA GLY A 154 13.08 -0.94 -11.69
C GLY A 154 14.37 -0.75 -10.90
N VAL A 155 14.47 0.29 -10.08
CA VAL A 155 15.66 0.61 -9.31
C VAL A 155 15.45 0.25 -7.84
N ILE A 156 16.44 -0.39 -7.23
CA ILE A 156 16.43 -0.83 -5.84
C ILE A 156 17.17 0.18 -4.95
N TYR A 157 16.65 0.40 -3.75
CA TYR A 157 17.17 1.35 -2.77
C TYR A 157 17.26 0.72 -1.38
N GLU A 158 18.37 0.96 -0.70
CA GLU A 158 18.61 0.54 0.69
C GLU A 158 18.17 1.59 1.72
N GLU A 159 18.16 2.87 1.35
CA GLU A 159 17.72 3.98 2.20
C GLU A 159 16.87 4.97 1.41
N ALA A 160 15.57 4.69 1.32
CA ALA A 160 14.62 5.52 0.61
C ALA A 160 13.17 5.35 1.10
N THR A 161 12.33 6.31 0.74
CA THR A 161 10.88 6.11 0.66
C THR A 161 10.47 6.11 -0.80
N VAL A 162 9.78 5.07 -1.24
CA VAL A 162 9.17 5.00 -2.57
C VAL A 162 7.68 5.27 -2.45
N TYR A 163 7.09 5.87 -3.48
CA TYR A 163 5.67 6.22 -3.47
C TYR A 163 5.01 6.08 -4.83
N ALA A 164 3.70 5.88 -4.79
CA ALA A 164 2.80 5.99 -5.92
C ALA A 164 1.68 6.97 -5.55
N VAL A 165 1.52 8.03 -6.34
CA VAL A 165 0.33 8.89 -6.34
C VAL A 165 -0.64 8.32 -7.37
N ILE A 166 -1.86 8.04 -6.94
CA ILE A 166 -2.88 7.33 -7.69
C ILE A 166 -4.11 8.23 -7.74
N LYS A 167 -4.46 8.71 -8.93
CA LYS A 167 -5.70 9.45 -9.16
C LYS A 167 -6.73 8.57 -9.84
N ASN A 168 -7.91 8.42 -9.24
CA ASN A 168 -9.10 7.83 -9.86
C ASN A 168 -9.71 8.84 -10.84
N LEU A 169 -9.86 8.46 -12.11
CA LEU A 169 -10.35 9.36 -13.15
C LEU A 169 -11.88 9.47 -13.18
N SER A 170 -12.60 8.52 -12.59
CA SER A 170 -14.05 8.43 -12.71
C SER A 170 -14.78 7.99 -11.45
N GLY A 171 -14.11 8.01 -10.30
CA GLY A 171 -14.70 7.53 -9.06
C GLY A 171 -14.03 8.12 -7.83
N LYS A 172 -14.65 7.87 -6.69
CA LYS A 172 -14.17 8.32 -5.39
C LYS A 172 -13.04 7.45 -4.84
N ILE A 173 -12.20 8.07 -4.04
CA ILE A 173 -11.23 7.44 -3.14
C ILE A 173 -11.56 7.93 -1.72
N LYS A 174 -11.46 7.04 -0.73
CA LYS A 174 -11.54 7.44 0.68
C LYS A 174 -10.69 6.54 1.55
N SER A 175 -10.10 7.11 2.59
CA SER A 175 -9.27 6.38 3.54
C SER A 175 -9.96 6.23 4.90
N TYR A 176 -9.73 5.08 5.54
CA TYR A 176 -10.28 4.73 6.85
C TYR A 176 -9.16 4.18 7.73
N SER A 177 -9.31 4.33 9.04
CA SER A 177 -8.46 3.64 10.00
C SER A 177 -9.24 3.20 11.22
N GLU A 178 -8.68 2.18 11.85
CA GLU A 178 -8.98 1.82 13.22
C GLU A 178 -8.50 2.92 14.18
N ASN A 179 -9.22 3.07 15.29
CA ASN A 179 -8.87 3.89 16.43
C ASN A 179 -8.15 3.05 17.50
N SER A 180 -7.10 3.57 18.13
CA SER A 180 -6.30 2.80 19.11
C SER A 180 -7.03 2.49 20.42
N ASP A 181 -8.17 3.13 20.67
CA ASP A 181 -8.83 3.15 21.98
C ASP A 181 -10.05 2.20 22.08
N GLU A 182 -10.39 1.49 21.00
CA GLU A 182 -11.59 0.64 20.91
C GLU A 182 -11.23 -0.84 20.71
N ALA A 183 -12.18 -1.76 20.99
CA ALA A 183 -11.95 -3.19 20.81
C ALA A 183 -11.87 -3.57 19.32
N GLU A 184 -10.83 -4.31 18.94
CA GLU A 184 -10.45 -4.60 17.55
C GLU A 184 -11.59 -5.15 16.68
N THR A 185 -12.36 -6.10 17.20
CA THR A 185 -13.46 -6.74 16.47
C THR A 185 -14.60 -5.75 16.16
N GLU A 186 -14.86 -4.81 17.04
CA GLU A 186 -15.93 -3.81 16.88
C GLU A 186 -15.56 -2.81 15.76
N GLN A 187 -14.30 -2.42 15.70
CA GLN A 187 -13.82 -1.41 14.76
C GLN A 187 -13.91 -1.85 13.30
N VAL A 188 -13.54 -3.10 12.99
CA VAL A 188 -13.66 -3.62 11.62
C VAL A 188 -15.11 -3.59 11.14
N SER A 189 -16.07 -3.92 12.01
CA SER A 189 -17.49 -3.85 11.68
C SER A 189 -17.93 -2.41 11.38
N GLN A 190 -17.53 -1.45 12.22
CA GLN A 190 -17.88 -0.04 12.01
C GLN A 190 -17.24 0.56 10.75
N ILE A 191 -16.00 0.19 10.43
CA ILE A 191 -15.34 0.59 9.18
C ILE A 191 -16.11 0.01 7.99
N MET A 192 -16.50 -1.26 8.05
CA MET A 192 -17.29 -1.91 7.00
C MET A 192 -18.63 -1.21 6.77
N GLU A 193 -19.35 -0.85 7.84
CA GLU A 193 -20.60 -0.09 7.73
C GLU A 193 -20.38 1.26 7.04
N LYS A 194 -19.32 1.99 7.42
CA LYS A 194 -18.97 3.28 6.79
C LYS A 194 -18.62 3.11 5.32
N ILE A 195 -17.86 2.07 4.97
CA ILE A 195 -17.51 1.77 3.58
C ILE A 195 -18.76 1.46 2.75
N HIS A 196 -19.67 0.62 3.24
CA HIS A 196 -20.90 0.31 2.52
C HIS A 196 -21.83 1.52 2.35
N LEU A 197 -21.81 2.47 3.30
CA LEU A 197 -22.55 3.73 3.18
C LEU A 197 -21.91 4.68 2.16
N ASP A 198 -20.57 4.81 2.18
CA ASP A 198 -19.82 5.70 1.30
C ASP A 198 -19.69 5.16 -0.14
N PHE A 199 -19.69 3.83 -0.30
CA PHE A 199 -19.47 3.10 -1.55
C PHE A 199 -20.55 2.01 -1.72
N PRO A 200 -21.70 2.34 -2.35
CA PRO A 200 -22.81 1.39 -2.52
C PRO A 200 -22.50 0.21 -3.45
N SER A 201 -21.50 0.34 -4.33
CA SER A 201 -20.96 -0.76 -5.15
C SER A 201 -19.79 -1.44 -4.45
N PHE A 202 -19.57 -2.74 -4.72
CA PHE A 202 -18.45 -3.50 -4.18
C PHE A 202 -17.11 -2.85 -4.58
N PRO A 203 -16.38 -2.21 -3.63
CA PRO A 203 -15.23 -1.40 -3.97
C PRO A 203 -13.93 -2.23 -3.93
N SER A 204 -12.85 -1.71 -4.52
CA SER A 204 -11.52 -2.27 -4.29
C SER A 204 -10.90 -1.66 -3.04
N VAL A 205 -10.25 -2.48 -2.21
CA VAL A 205 -9.73 -2.07 -0.91
C VAL A 205 -8.25 -2.42 -0.82
N LEU A 206 -7.40 -1.41 -0.60
CA LEU A 206 -6.00 -1.60 -0.24
C LEU A 206 -5.84 -1.37 1.26
N ALA A 207 -5.58 -2.44 2.00
CA ALA A 207 -5.43 -2.40 3.46
C ALA A 207 -3.97 -2.56 3.89
N MET A 208 -3.57 -1.80 4.91
CA MET A 208 -2.29 -1.88 5.58
C MET A 208 -2.51 -2.25 7.04
N ASN A 209 -2.06 -3.44 7.41
CA ASN A 209 -2.13 -3.95 8.77
C ASN A 209 -0.77 -3.82 9.46
N ASN A 210 -0.78 -3.37 10.72
CA ASN A 210 0.45 -3.27 11.49
C ASN A 210 0.96 -4.67 11.88
N PHE A 211 2.26 -4.91 11.67
CA PHE A 211 2.93 -6.17 12.02
C PHE A 211 2.65 -6.63 13.46
N SER A 212 2.63 -5.71 14.44
CA SER A 212 2.39 -6.11 15.84
C SER A 212 0.98 -6.68 16.06
N ARG A 213 -0.01 -6.16 15.33
CA ARG A 213 -1.41 -6.63 15.37
C ARG A 213 -1.54 -7.97 14.67
N TYR A 214 -0.94 -8.08 13.49
CA TYR A 214 -0.83 -9.35 12.77
C TYR A 214 -0.23 -10.45 13.67
N GLN A 215 0.87 -10.15 14.37
CA GLN A 215 1.52 -11.09 15.27
C GLN A 215 0.60 -11.51 16.42
N ALA A 216 -0.13 -10.56 17.03
CA ALA A 216 -1.09 -10.87 18.09
C ALA A 216 -2.19 -11.84 17.64
N PHE A 217 -2.80 -11.61 16.46
CA PHE A 217 -3.80 -12.54 15.93
C PHE A 217 -3.22 -13.92 15.59
N LYS A 218 -1.97 -13.96 15.10
CA LYS A 218 -1.26 -15.22 14.83
C LYS A 218 -1.04 -16.00 16.12
N ASP A 219 -0.54 -15.33 17.16
CA ASP A 219 -0.23 -15.94 18.46
C ASP A 219 -1.49 -16.42 19.19
N ASN A 220 -2.62 -15.75 18.99
CA ASN A 220 -3.92 -16.14 19.56
C ASN A 220 -4.67 -17.20 18.74
N GLY A 221 -4.20 -17.57 17.54
CA GLY A 221 -4.90 -18.49 16.64
C GLY A 221 -6.17 -17.90 15.99
N GLU A 222 -6.26 -16.57 15.91
CA GLU A 222 -7.43 -15.82 15.42
C GLU A 222 -7.23 -15.25 14.00
N LEU A 223 -6.02 -15.38 13.45
CA LEU A 223 -5.62 -14.76 12.18
C LEU A 223 -6.57 -15.10 11.02
N ASP A 224 -6.92 -16.38 10.85
CA ASP A 224 -7.79 -16.80 9.73
C ASP A 224 -9.20 -16.18 9.84
N SER A 225 -9.74 -16.11 11.05
CA SER A 225 -11.06 -15.48 11.25
C SER A 225 -11.00 -13.98 11.02
N TYR A 226 -9.88 -13.35 11.40
CA TYR A 226 -9.66 -11.94 11.16
C TYR A 226 -9.52 -11.63 9.67
N LEU A 227 -8.71 -12.38 8.92
CA LEU A 227 -8.53 -12.18 7.47
C LEU A 227 -9.85 -12.38 6.71
N LYS A 228 -10.61 -13.43 7.02
CA LYS A 228 -11.96 -13.65 6.44
C LYS A 228 -12.92 -12.50 6.70
N LYS A 229 -12.82 -11.86 7.88
CA LYS A 229 -13.63 -10.68 8.19
C LYS A 229 -13.23 -9.48 7.33
N LEU A 230 -11.94 -9.29 7.06
CA LEU A 230 -11.46 -8.20 6.21
C LEU A 230 -11.91 -8.37 4.74
N GLU A 231 -12.04 -9.58 4.23
CA GLU A 231 -12.53 -9.82 2.86
C GLU A 231 -13.95 -9.29 2.63
N MET A 232 -14.72 -9.10 3.69
CA MET A 232 -16.06 -8.51 3.61
C MET A 232 -16.03 -7.00 3.33
N LEU A 233 -14.86 -6.34 3.32
CA LEU A 233 -14.73 -4.92 3.00
C LEU A 233 -14.87 -4.61 1.50
N GLY A 234 -14.60 -5.59 0.64
CA GLY A 234 -14.53 -5.40 -0.81
C GLY A 234 -13.51 -6.32 -1.48
N ASP A 235 -13.07 -5.96 -2.69
CA ASP A 235 -11.98 -6.66 -3.38
C ASP A 235 -10.65 -6.28 -2.72
N LEU A 236 -10.28 -7.09 -1.72
CA LEU A 236 -9.24 -6.75 -0.75
C LEU A 236 -7.85 -7.19 -1.20
N CYS A 237 -6.93 -6.22 -1.21
CA CYS A 237 -5.49 -6.41 -1.23
C CYS A 237 -4.91 -5.94 0.10
N GLY A 238 -4.34 -6.84 0.88
CA GLY A 238 -3.74 -6.54 2.17
C GLY A 238 -2.23 -6.52 2.16
N ILE A 239 -1.64 -5.65 2.97
CA ILE A 239 -0.19 -5.56 3.24
C ILE A 239 0.04 -5.60 4.74
N VAL A 240 0.95 -6.44 5.22
CA VAL A 240 1.43 -6.38 6.60
C VAL A 240 2.72 -5.57 6.63
N GLY A 241 2.69 -4.43 7.32
CA GLY A 241 3.79 -3.47 7.36
C GLY A 241 4.25 -3.13 8.77
N TYR A 242 5.49 -2.67 8.88
CA TYR A 242 5.98 -2.06 10.12
C TYR A 242 5.58 -0.59 10.11
N GLY A 243 5.35 0.01 11.27
CA GLY A 243 5.24 1.46 11.27
C GLY A 243 4.05 1.99 10.46
N VAL A 244 2.86 1.37 10.49
CA VAL A 244 1.70 1.81 9.66
C VAL A 244 1.23 3.19 10.10
N HIS A 245 0.94 4.06 9.13
CA HIS A 245 0.46 5.43 9.35
C HIS A 245 -0.90 5.67 8.71
N PHE A 246 -1.67 6.53 9.36
CA PHE A 246 -2.88 7.14 8.84
C PHE A 246 -2.94 8.57 9.36
N LYS A 247 -3.04 9.53 8.46
CA LYS A 247 -2.87 10.94 8.81
C LYS A 247 -1.52 11.24 9.45
N ASP A 248 -1.51 12.28 10.27
CA ASP A 248 -0.41 12.66 11.12
C ASP A 248 -0.13 11.66 12.26
N LYS A 249 -0.86 10.53 12.32
CA LYS A 249 -0.79 9.57 13.42
C LYS A 249 -0.10 8.26 13.02
N PHE A 250 0.77 7.82 13.92
CA PHE A 250 1.28 6.46 13.91
C PHE A 250 0.25 5.52 14.53
N LEU A 251 -0.14 4.48 13.79
CA LEU A 251 -1.11 3.49 14.24
C LEU A 251 -0.39 2.35 14.98
N LYS A 252 -0.43 2.37 16.32
CA LYS A 252 0.02 1.24 17.14
C LYS A 252 -1.07 0.17 17.14
N GLY A 253 -0.78 -1.00 16.59
CA GLY A 253 -1.68 -2.15 16.67
C GLY A 253 -3.02 -1.96 15.95
N ALA A 254 -3.03 -1.20 14.85
CA ALA A 254 -4.24 -0.88 14.08
C ALA A 254 -4.00 -1.06 12.57
N MET A 255 -5.10 -1.13 11.83
CA MET A 255 -5.18 -1.19 10.38
C MET A 255 -5.68 0.13 9.81
N SER A 256 -5.18 0.48 8.63
CA SER A 256 -5.73 1.55 7.78
C SER A 256 -5.95 1.03 6.37
N CYS A 257 -6.96 1.53 5.67
CA CYS A 257 -7.20 1.19 4.28
C CYS A 257 -7.53 2.41 3.43
N ILE A 258 -7.30 2.27 2.12
CA ILE A 258 -7.84 3.13 1.08
C ILE A 258 -8.84 2.30 0.28
N VAL A 259 -10.01 2.89 0.06
CA VAL A 259 -11.10 2.33 -0.72
C VAL A 259 -11.22 3.11 -2.02
N PHE A 260 -11.30 2.38 -3.12
CA PHE A 260 -11.40 2.89 -4.48
C PHE A 260 -12.74 2.45 -5.09
N GLU A 261 -13.52 3.42 -5.55
CA GLU A 261 -14.74 3.18 -6.35
C GLU A 261 -14.39 2.73 -7.77
#